data_AF-A0A6J8B1N0-F1
#
_entry.id   AF-A0A6J8B1N0-F1
#
_cell.length_a   1.000
_cell.length_b   1.000
_cell.length_c   1.000
_cell.angle_alpha   90.00
_cell.angle_beta   90.00
_cell.angle_gamma   90.00
#
_symmetry.space_group_name_H-M   'P 1'
#
loop_
_entity.id
_entity.type
_entity.pdbx_description
1 polymer ?
#
loop_
_entity_poly.entity_id
_entity_poly.type
_entity_poly.pdbx_seq_one_letter_code
_entity_poly.pdbx_strand_id
1 'polypeptide(L)'
;MRENLIFKGVPDDYNPDEDTEAILKDFIKSEIQIEEEINFHVVHRLKPKKDKSPRGIVAKVERRKDRNMVLSAAIQKLKNKKQFVVHEQYPIEIIERRRELVPILKDARTKGHEAVLKEGRLYIDKKRFYPRKSSQHPPPPVAMDHGNGE
;
A
#
# COMPACT_ATOMS: atom_id res chain seq x y z
N MET A 1 11.52 4.84 -7.52
CA MET A 1 11.05 3.43 -7.51
C MET A 1 9.75 3.31 -8.31
N ARG A 2 9.74 3.56 -9.63
CA ARG A 2 8.50 3.52 -10.42
C ARG A 2 8.23 2.14 -11.03
N GLU A 3 9.25 1.30 -11.13
CA GLU A 3 9.15 -0.04 -11.71
C GLU A 3 9.06 -1.17 -10.67
N ASN A 4 9.11 -0.85 -9.38
CA ASN A 4 9.12 -1.87 -8.33
C ASN A 4 7.71 -2.33 -7.97
N LEU A 5 7.51 -3.65 -7.95
CA LEU A 5 6.31 -4.30 -7.46
C LEU A 5 6.61 -5.09 -6.18
N ILE A 6 5.62 -5.12 -5.28
CA ILE A 6 5.63 -5.94 -4.08
C ILE A 6 4.55 -7.01 -4.23
N PHE A 7 4.97 -8.27 -4.13
CA PHE A 7 4.12 -9.45 -4.14
C PHE A 7 4.04 -10.01 -2.72
N LYS A 8 2.84 -10.25 -2.21
CA LYS A 8 2.61 -10.81 -0.86
C LYS A 8 1.78 -12.08 -0.97
N GLY A 9 2.01 -13.00 -0.04
CA GLY A 9 1.30 -14.28 0.05
C GLY A 9 1.91 -15.41 -0.77
N VAL A 10 2.96 -15.13 -1.56
CA VAL A 10 3.73 -16.16 -2.27
C VAL A 10 4.38 -17.07 -1.22
N PRO A 11 4.20 -18.40 -1.28
CA PRO A 11 4.76 -19.35 -0.31
C PRO A 11 6.24 -19.10 -0.07
N ASP A 12 6.67 -19.27 1.17
CA ASP A 12 8.00 -18.93 1.66
C ASP A 12 8.45 -20.04 2.62
N ASP A 13 9.47 -20.79 2.20
CA ASP A 13 10.07 -21.88 2.97
C ASP A 13 11.24 -21.41 3.84
N TYR A 14 11.52 -20.10 3.86
CA TYR A 14 12.64 -19.47 4.55
C TYR A 14 14.02 -19.98 4.10
N ASN A 15 14.11 -20.59 2.93
CA ASN A 15 15.37 -21.03 2.36
C ASN A 15 16.17 -19.81 1.85
N PRO A 16 17.40 -19.57 2.34
CA PRO A 16 18.23 -18.46 1.87
C PRO A 16 18.71 -18.64 0.43
N ASP A 17 18.76 -19.88 -0.06
CA ASP A 17 19.23 -20.23 -1.41
C ASP A 17 18.06 -20.41 -2.41
N GLU A 18 16.84 -19.97 -2.04
CA GLU A 18 15.69 -20.05 -2.95
C GLU A 18 15.91 -19.15 -4.18
N ASP A 19 15.63 -19.69 -5.37
CA ASP A 19 15.55 -18.88 -6.58
C ASP A 19 14.24 -18.07 -6.56
N THR A 20 14.31 -16.92 -5.90
CA THR A 20 13.15 -16.03 -5.72
C THR A 20 12.62 -15.54 -7.06
N GLU A 21 13.47 -15.39 -8.08
CA GLU A 21 13.03 -14.96 -9.41
C GLU A 21 12.25 -16.07 -10.11
N ALA A 22 12.74 -17.31 -10.08
CA ALA A 22 12.03 -18.45 -10.66
C ALA A 22 10.66 -18.66 -9.98
N ILE A 23 10.61 -18.59 -8.65
CA ILE A 23 9.36 -18.66 -7.87
C ILE A 23 8.39 -17.55 -8.28
N LEU A 24 8.89 -16.32 -8.46
CA LEU A 24 8.07 -15.20 -8.87
C LEU A 24 7.54 -15.37 -10.31
N LYS A 25 8.39 -15.84 -11.23
CA LYS A 25 7.99 -16.13 -12.62
C LYS A 25 6.90 -17.20 -12.67
N ASP A 26 7.05 -18.28 -11.90
CA ASP A 26 6.03 -19.31 -11.78
C ASP A 26 4.73 -18.77 -11.18
N PHE A 27 4.80 -17.96 -10.13
CA PHE A 27 3.63 -17.28 -9.55
C PHE A 27 2.92 -16.39 -10.58
N ILE A 28 3.66 -15.60 -11.38
CA ILE A 28 3.07 -14.74 -12.40
C ILE A 28 2.34 -15.58 -13.46
N LYS A 29 2.94 -16.71 -13.88
CA LYS A 29 2.35 -17.60 -14.87
C LYS A 29 1.10 -18.33 -14.35
N SER A 30 1.18 -18.90 -13.14
CA SER A 30 0.10 -19.71 -12.56
C SER A 30 -1.04 -18.88 -11.99
N GLU A 31 -0.73 -17.84 -11.21
CA GLU A 31 -1.70 -17.09 -10.43
C GLU A 31 -2.20 -15.84 -11.13
N ILE A 32 -1.33 -15.16 -11.88
CA ILE A 32 -1.67 -13.95 -12.65
C ILE A 32 -1.99 -14.27 -14.13
N GLN A 33 -1.63 -15.48 -14.60
CA GLN A 33 -1.93 -15.95 -15.96
C GLN A 33 -1.36 -15.06 -17.07
N ILE A 34 -0.11 -14.62 -16.89
CA ILE A 34 0.67 -13.94 -17.92
C ILE A 34 1.66 -14.96 -18.50
N GLU A 35 1.63 -15.16 -19.81
CA GLU A 35 2.51 -16.11 -20.50
C GLU A 35 3.75 -15.41 -21.08
N GLU A 36 3.69 -14.09 -21.26
CA GLU A 36 4.79 -13.27 -21.73
C GLU A 36 5.99 -13.31 -20.77
N GLU A 37 7.19 -13.36 -21.33
CA GLU A 37 8.41 -13.30 -20.55
C GLU A 37 8.61 -11.91 -19.94
N ILE A 38 8.71 -11.88 -18.61
CA ILE A 38 8.97 -10.67 -17.83
C ILE A 38 10.39 -10.74 -17.29
N ASN A 39 11.16 -9.72 -17.62
CA ASN A 39 12.51 -9.54 -17.12
C ASN A 39 12.52 -8.65 -15.88
N PHE A 40 13.40 -9.02 -14.95
CA PHE A 40 13.63 -8.29 -13.72
C PHE A 40 15.11 -7.90 -13.62
N HIS A 41 15.37 -6.76 -13.00
CA HIS A 41 16.74 -6.37 -12.67
C HIS A 41 17.18 -6.97 -11.34
N VAL A 42 16.29 -6.95 -10.34
CA VAL A 42 16.56 -7.42 -8.98
C VAL A 42 15.27 -7.99 -8.42
N VAL A 43 15.35 -9.20 -7.88
CA VAL A 43 14.27 -9.88 -7.17
C VAL A 43 14.79 -10.38 -5.83
N HIS A 44 14.10 -10.06 -4.74
CA HIS A 44 14.48 -10.55 -3.41
C HIS A 44 13.28 -10.58 -2.47
N ARG A 45 13.36 -11.43 -1.44
CA ARG A 45 12.41 -11.45 -0.32
C ARG A 45 12.63 -10.27 0.63
N LEU A 46 11.54 -9.75 1.19
CA LEU A 46 11.53 -8.82 2.30
C LEU A 46 11.92 -9.53 3.61
N LYS A 47 12.27 -8.75 4.63
CA LYS A 47 12.54 -9.29 5.96
C LYS A 47 11.30 -10.00 6.55
N PRO A 48 11.50 -11.06 7.35
CA PRO A 48 10.43 -11.69 8.12
C PRO A 48 9.64 -10.67 8.95
N LYS A 49 8.34 -10.91 9.07
CA LYS A 49 7.47 -10.16 9.98
C LYS A 49 7.17 -10.96 11.24
N LYS A 50 6.68 -10.28 12.28
CA LYS A 50 6.31 -10.92 13.55
C LYS A 50 5.16 -11.92 13.41
N ASP A 51 4.31 -11.78 12.40
CA ASP A 51 3.08 -12.58 12.24
C ASP A 51 3.30 -13.92 11.52
N LYS A 52 4.55 -14.37 11.34
CA LYS A 52 4.94 -15.61 10.62
C LYS A 52 4.37 -15.72 9.19
N SER A 53 3.79 -14.65 8.65
CA SER A 53 3.31 -14.62 7.27
C SER A 53 4.48 -14.72 6.29
N PRO A 54 4.25 -15.29 5.09
CA PRO A 54 5.27 -15.37 4.05
C PRO A 54 5.92 -14.01 3.78
N ARG A 55 7.25 -13.97 3.66
CA ARG A 55 7.99 -12.77 3.28
C ARG A 55 7.52 -12.34 1.89
N GLY A 56 7.17 -11.06 1.76
CA GLY A 56 6.81 -10.50 0.46
C GLY A 56 8.02 -10.45 -0.47
N ILE A 57 7.82 -10.56 -1.77
CA ILE A 57 8.87 -10.42 -2.78
C ILE A 57 8.85 -8.99 -3.32
N VAL A 58 10.00 -8.34 -3.40
CA VAL A 58 10.19 -7.09 -4.14
C VAL A 58 10.87 -7.43 -5.46
N ALA A 59 10.27 -7.01 -6.56
CA ALA A 59 10.84 -7.18 -7.88
C ALA A 59 10.90 -5.85 -8.62
N LYS A 60 12.08 -5.50 -9.14
CA LYS A 60 12.27 -4.37 -10.05
C LYS A 60 12.09 -4.88 -11.48
N VAL A 61 10.95 -4.57 -12.07
CA VAL A 61 10.64 -4.94 -13.46
C VAL A 61 11.51 -4.11 -14.41
N GLU A 62 12.04 -4.72 -15.47
CA GLU A 62 12.88 -4.02 -16.46
C GLU A 62 12.08 -2.99 -17.26
N ARG A 63 10.89 -3.38 -17.74
CA ARG A 63 10.04 -2.52 -18.58
C ARG A 63 8.81 -2.05 -17.83
N ARG A 64 8.55 -0.74 -17.92
CA ARG A 64 7.34 -0.13 -17.34
C ARG A 64 6.03 -0.70 -17.92
N LYS A 65 6.04 -1.10 -19.20
CA LYS A 65 4.87 -1.73 -19.85
C LYS A 65 4.50 -3.04 -19.15
N ASP A 66 5.49 -3.90 -18.92
CA ASP A 66 5.30 -5.19 -18.26
C ASP A 66 4.85 -5.01 -16.82
N ARG A 67 5.44 -4.04 -16.10
CA ARG A 67 5.01 -3.67 -14.75
C ARG A 67 3.53 -3.30 -14.69
N ASN A 68 3.05 -2.50 -15.64
CA ASN A 68 1.63 -2.12 -15.72
C ASN A 68 0.74 -3.30 -16.08
N MET A 69 1.20 -4.15 -16.98
CA MET A 69 0.49 -5.37 -17.38
C MET A 69 0.30 -6.31 -16.20
N VAL A 70 1.38 -6.61 -15.46
CA VAL A 70 1.32 -7.42 -14.22
C VAL A 70 0.36 -6.83 -13.21
N LEU A 71 0.46 -5.52 -12.95
CA LEU A 71 -0.39 -4.88 -11.97
C LEU A 71 -1.88 -4.93 -12.37
N SER A 72 -2.18 -4.67 -13.64
CA SER A 72 -3.55 -4.71 -14.17
C SER A 72 -4.13 -6.13 -14.12
N ALA A 73 -3.37 -7.12 -14.58
CA ALA A 73 -3.77 -8.52 -14.55
C ALA A 73 -3.96 -9.01 -13.11
N ALA A 74 -3.05 -8.67 -12.19
CA ALA A 74 -3.16 -9.05 -10.78
C ALA A 74 -4.45 -8.55 -10.13
N ILE A 75 -4.87 -7.31 -10.43
CA ILE A 75 -6.14 -6.74 -9.92
C ILE A 75 -7.35 -7.58 -10.36
N GLN A 76 -7.32 -8.11 -11.58
CA GLN A 76 -8.42 -8.91 -12.12
C GLN A 76 -8.38 -10.36 -11.63
N LYS A 77 -7.20 -10.99 -11.71
CA LYS A 77 -7.01 -12.43 -11.50
C LYS A 77 -6.94 -12.82 -10.03
N LEU A 78 -6.42 -11.94 -9.18
CA LEU A 78 -6.28 -12.20 -7.74
C LEU A 78 -7.45 -11.66 -6.91
N LYS A 79 -8.47 -11.06 -7.52
CA LYS A 79 -9.61 -10.43 -6.81
C LYS A 79 -10.27 -11.33 -5.76
N ASN A 80 -10.39 -12.63 -6.06
CA ASN A 80 -11.00 -13.62 -5.18
C ASN A 80 -9.99 -14.38 -4.31
N LYS A 81 -8.68 -14.16 -4.50
CA LYS A 81 -7.60 -14.85 -3.80
C LYS A 81 -7.00 -13.94 -2.73
N LYS A 82 -7.70 -13.80 -1.60
CA LYS A 82 -7.36 -12.85 -0.51
C LYS A 82 -5.96 -13.00 0.08
N GLN A 83 -5.33 -14.16 -0.06
CA GLN A 83 -3.97 -14.40 0.41
C GLN A 83 -2.92 -13.65 -0.44
N PHE A 84 -3.20 -13.39 -1.72
CA PHE A 84 -2.26 -12.76 -2.63
C PHE A 84 -2.54 -11.26 -2.78
N VAL A 85 -1.48 -10.46 -2.70
CA VAL A 85 -1.58 -9.01 -2.90
C VAL A 85 -0.39 -8.52 -3.73
N VAL A 86 -0.67 -7.83 -4.84
CA VAL A 86 0.33 -7.19 -5.70
C VAL A 86 0.08 -5.70 -5.71
N HIS A 87 1.13 -4.89 -5.47
CA HIS A 87 1.02 -3.44 -5.44
C HIS A 87 2.38 -2.78 -5.72
N GLU A 88 2.34 -1.50 -6.11
CA GLU A 88 3.54 -0.70 -6.29
C GLU A 88 4.30 -0.50 -4.97
N GLN A 89 5.64 -0.46 -5.05
CA GLN A 89 6.46 -0.06 -3.91
C GLN A 89 6.39 1.46 -3.72
N TYR A 90 5.85 1.89 -2.59
CA TYR A 90 5.83 3.29 -2.21
C TYR A 90 7.10 3.70 -1.46
N PRO A 91 7.57 4.96 -1.59
CA PRO A 91 8.57 5.53 -0.71
C PRO A 91 8.15 5.46 0.76
N ILE A 92 9.13 5.45 1.66
CA ILE A 92 8.89 5.34 3.10
C ILE A 92 7.97 6.44 3.62
N GLU A 93 8.17 7.68 3.17
CA GLU A 93 7.34 8.84 3.54
C GLU A 93 5.85 8.63 3.23
N ILE A 94 5.55 7.97 2.11
CA ILE A 94 4.17 7.64 1.71
C ILE A 94 3.63 6.51 2.58
N ILE A 95 4.45 5.51 2.91
CA ILE A 95 4.06 4.41 3.80
C ILE A 95 3.72 4.94 5.20
N GLU A 96 4.56 5.80 5.75
CA GLU A 96 4.36 6.43 7.06
C GLU A 96 3.08 7.25 7.08
N ARG A 97 2.89 8.12 6.08
CA ARG A 97 1.66 8.91 5.96
C ARG A 97 0.41 8.04 5.83
N ARG A 98 0.49 6.91 5.10
CA ARG A 98 -0.62 5.95 5.03
C ARG A 98 -0.87 5.29 6.38
N ARG A 99 0.16 5.00 7.18
CA ARG A 99 0.01 4.42 8.51
C ARG A 99 -0.82 5.31 9.44
N GLU A 100 -0.63 6.63 9.36
CA GLU A 100 -1.42 7.61 10.10
C GLU A 100 -2.86 7.74 9.57
N LEU A 101 -3.04 7.66 8.26
CA LEU A 101 -4.36 7.87 7.62
C LEU A 101 -5.25 6.62 7.58
N VAL A 102 -4.69 5.40 7.64
CA VAL A 102 -5.46 4.15 7.59
C VAL A 102 -6.47 4.00 8.73
N PRO A 103 -6.16 4.34 10.00
CA PRO A 103 -7.16 4.34 11.07
C PRO A 103 -8.35 5.26 10.76
N ILE A 104 -8.07 6.48 10.27
CA ILE A 104 -9.08 7.49 9.93
C ILE A 104 -9.92 7.02 8.74
N LEU A 105 -9.28 6.43 7.72
CA LEU A 105 -9.96 5.81 6.58
C LEU A 105 -10.96 4.73 7.05
N LYS A 106 -10.55 3.87 7.98
CA LYS A 106 -11.40 2.79 8.51
C LYS A 106 -12.59 3.38 9.28
N ASP A 107 -12.33 4.32 10.18
CA ASP A 107 -13.38 5.00 10.96
C ASP A 107 -14.41 5.70 10.08
N ALA A 108 -13.97 6.45 9.06
CA ALA A 108 -14.86 7.11 8.10
C ALA A 108 -15.76 6.11 7.35
N ARG A 109 -15.21 4.97 6.92
CA ARG A 109 -15.99 3.91 6.25
C ARG A 109 -16.99 3.24 7.20
N THR A 110 -16.61 3.02 8.46
CA THR A 110 -17.51 2.47 9.48
C THR A 110 -18.68 3.42 9.74
N LYS A 111 -18.46 4.74 9.62
CA LYS A 111 -19.50 5.78 9.72
C LYS A 111 -20.33 5.97 8.44
N GLY A 112 -20.11 5.15 7.41
CA GLY A 112 -20.86 5.21 6.16
C GLY A 112 -20.37 6.24 5.13
N HIS A 113 -19.24 6.90 5.37
CA HIS A 113 -18.67 7.86 4.41
C HIS A 113 -17.88 7.17 3.29
N GLU A 114 -17.88 7.79 2.10
CA GLU A 114 -17.04 7.34 0.99
C GLU A 114 -15.61 7.79 1.23
N ALA A 115 -14.76 6.91 1.75
CA ALA A 115 -13.36 7.22 2.03
C ALA A 115 -12.37 6.43 1.17
N VAL A 116 -11.41 7.15 0.55
CA VAL A 116 -10.41 6.61 -0.38
C VAL A 116 -9.01 7.15 -0.03
N LEU A 117 -8.01 6.27 -0.01
CA LEU A 117 -6.61 6.61 0.28
C LEU A 117 -5.74 6.41 -0.97
N LYS A 118 -5.31 7.51 -1.60
CA LYS A 118 -4.47 7.51 -2.81
C LYS A 118 -3.14 8.21 -2.53
N GLU A 119 -2.02 7.49 -2.74
CA GLU A 119 -0.65 8.05 -2.61
C GLU A 119 -0.42 8.84 -1.31
N GLY A 120 -0.86 8.31 -0.16
CA GLY A 120 -0.71 9.00 1.13
C GLY A 120 -1.64 10.21 1.33
N ARG A 121 -2.68 10.36 0.50
CA ARG A 121 -3.72 11.38 0.64
C ARG A 121 -5.06 10.71 0.87
N LEU A 122 -5.74 11.10 1.95
CA LEU A 122 -7.07 10.62 2.28
C LEU A 122 -8.11 11.57 1.68
N TYR A 123 -9.14 11.01 1.07
CA TYR A 123 -10.31 11.71 0.56
C TYR A 123 -11.54 11.12 1.24
N ILE A 124 -12.41 11.96 1.79
CA ILE A 124 -13.68 11.59 2.42
C ILE A 124 -14.77 12.37 1.71
N ASP A 125 -15.78 11.68 1.19
CA ASP A 125 -16.87 12.25 0.40
C ASP A 125 -16.35 13.16 -0.72
N LYS A 126 -15.35 12.64 -1.45
CA LYS A 126 -14.64 13.31 -2.57
C LYS A 126 -13.85 14.57 -2.17
N LYS A 127 -13.81 14.95 -0.89
CA LYS A 127 -13.03 16.07 -0.37
C LYS A 127 -11.72 15.58 0.25
N ARG A 128 -10.62 16.27 -0.04
CA ARG A 128 -9.31 15.93 0.52
C ARG A 128 -9.29 16.20 2.03
N PHE A 129 -9.00 15.17 2.80
CA PHE A 129 -8.80 15.25 4.24
C PHE A 129 -7.36 15.68 4.55
N TYR A 130 -7.23 16.69 5.40
CA TYR A 130 -5.95 17.14 5.93
C TYR A 130 -5.91 16.78 7.41
N PRO A 131 -5.04 15.83 7.82
CA PRO A 131 -4.86 15.56 9.24
C PRO A 131 -4.39 16.84 9.91
N ARG A 132 -5.14 17.30 10.93
CA ARG A 132 -4.75 18.43 11.75
C ARG A 132 -3.42 18.05 12.39
N LYS A 133 -2.33 18.75 12.04
CA LYS A 133 -1.03 18.53 12.71
C LYS A 133 -1.27 18.74 14.20
N SER A 134 -1.01 17.73 15.03
CA SER A 134 -1.00 17.84 16.48
C SER A 134 0.24 18.65 16.90
N SER A 135 0.27 19.93 16.55
CA SER A 135 1.27 20.93 16.95
C SER A 135 0.80 22.30 16.46
N GLN A 136 -0.11 22.92 17.21
CA GLN A 136 -0.12 24.35 17.52
C GLN A 136 -1.24 24.58 18.57
N HIS A 137 -0.88 25.33 19.61
CA HIS A 137 -1.64 25.65 20.82
C HIS A 137 -3.17 25.81 20.64
N PRO A 138 -3.97 25.52 21.68
CA PRO A 138 -5.32 26.07 21.71
C PRO A 138 -5.21 27.60 21.53
N PRO A 139 -6.10 28.25 20.75
CA PRO A 139 -6.17 29.70 20.76
C PRO A 139 -6.38 30.14 22.23
N PRO A 140 -5.79 31.28 22.65
CA PRO A 140 -6.08 31.80 23.98
C PRO A 140 -7.60 31.90 24.16
N PRO A 141 -8.13 31.65 25.37
CA PRO A 141 -9.56 31.74 25.61
C PRO A 141 -10.02 33.13 25.16
N VAL A 142 -11.04 33.15 24.30
CA VAL A 142 -11.74 34.37 23.94
C VAL A 142 -12.17 35.00 25.27
N ALA A 143 -11.60 36.16 25.59
CA ALA A 143 -12.12 36.98 26.66
C ALA A 143 -13.56 37.33 26.27
N MET A 144 -14.53 36.60 26.84
CA MET A 144 -15.90 37.03 26.88
C MET A 144 -15.95 38.15 27.91
N ASP A 145 -15.61 39.37 27.49
CA ASP A 145 -15.91 40.56 28.26
C ASP A 145 -17.43 40.73 28.24
N HIS A 146 -18.04 40.22 29.31
CA HIS A 146 -19.42 40.47 29.66
C HIS A 146 -19.48 41.79 30.41
N GLY A 147 -20.28 42.72 29.91
CA GLY A 147 -20.78 43.87 30.66
C GLY A 147 -20.10 45.19 30.26
N ASN A 148 -20.83 46.26 29.98
CA ASN A 148 -22.04 46.65 30.68
C ASN A 148 -22.97 47.45 29.76
N GLY A 149 -24.25 47.10 29.79
CA GLY A 149 -25.31 48.08 29.57
C GLY A 149 -25.69 48.66 30.93
N GLU A 150 -25.65 49.99 31.03
CA GLU A 150 -26.65 50.89 31.63
C GLU A 150 -26.21 52.34 31.37
#